data_AF-A0A7S1UXT7-F1
#
_entry.id   AF-A0A7S1UXT7-F1
#
_cell.length_a   1.000
_cell.length_b   1.000
_cell.length_c   1.000
_cell.angle_alpha   90.00
_cell.angle_beta   90.00
_cell.angle_gamma   90.00
#
_symmetry.space_group_name_H-M   'P 1'
#
loop_
_entity.id
_entity.type
_entity.pdbx_description
1 polymer ?
#
loop_
_entity_poly.entity_id
_entity_poly.type
_entity_poly.pdbx_seq_one_letter_code
_entity_poly.pdbx_strand_id
1 'polypeptide(L)'
;NIPGTPRDFANRISSLRSWREDGGILATDLIQDTQDYIIQWGLSSDALDKEWAFLSGGEAQRIIVALALASRPSILLFDESTSALDTQSKIAVEISVKEYIYQNKGG
;
A
#
# COMPACT_ATOMS: atom_id res chain seq x y z
N ASN A 1 15.53 -2.92 -7.91
CA ASN A 1 14.72 -1.69 -8.05
C ASN A 1 13.40 -2.06 -8.70
N ILE A 2 12.27 -1.62 -8.15
CA ILE A 2 10.97 -1.83 -8.80
C ILE A 2 10.90 -0.88 -10.00
N PRO A 3 10.60 -1.35 -11.23
CA PRO A 3 10.56 -0.48 -12.39
C PRO A 3 9.29 0.38 -12.43
N GLY A 4 9.39 1.57 -13.02
CA GLY A 4 8.25 2.47 -13.23
C GLY A 4 7.82 3.20 -11.96
N THR A 5 6.52 3.46 -11.86
CA THR A 5 5.89 4.19 -10.76
C THR A 5 5.09 3.27 -9.85
N PRO A 6 4.70 3.70 -8.64
CA PRO A 6 3.72 3.00 -7.83
C PRO A 6 2.38 2.76 -8.53
N ARG A 7 1.91 3.71 -9.34
CA ARG A 7 0.69 3.54 -10.13
C ARG A 7 0.83 2.40 -11.15
N ASP A 8 1.96 2.31 -11.85
CA ASP A 8 2.24 1.19 -12.77
C ASP A 8 2.24 -0.15 -12.04
N PHE A 9 2.80 -0.18 -10.83
CA PHE A 9 2.84 -1.37 -10.01
C PHE A 9 1.44 -1.78 -9.52
N ALA A 10 0.60 -0.83 -9.09
CA ALA A 10 -0.80 -1.07 -8.74
C ALA A 10 -1.60 -1.65 -9.91
N ASN A 11 -1.44 -1.08 -11.11
CA ASN A 11 -2.06 -1.60 -12.33
C ASN A 11 -1.66 -3.07 -12.59
N ARG A 12 -0.38 -3.40 -12.41
CA ARG A 12 0.09 -4.80 -12.52
C ARG A 12 -0.55 -5.70 -11.48
N ILE A 13 -0.60 -5.30 -10.20
CA ILE A 13 -1.24 -6.08 -9.14
C ILE A 13 -2.71 -6.37 -9.46
N SER A 14 -3.47 -5.35 -9.90
CA SER A 14 -4.87 -5.52 -10.27
C SER A 14 -5.03 -6.49 -11.44
N SER A 15 -4.21 -6.35 -12.49
CA SER A 15 -4.24 -7.28 -13.63
C SER A 15 -3.95 -8.73 -13.20
N LEU A 16 -3.04 -8.92 -12.24
CA LEU A 16 -2.70 -10.23 -11.66
C LEU A 16 -3.79 -10.80 -10.73
N ARG A 17 -4.82 -10.04 -10.39
CA ARG A 17 -5.91 -10.51 -9.52
C ARG A 17 -7.24 -10.60 -10.24
N SER A 18 -7.30 -10.11 -11.48
CA SER A 18 -8.51 -10.12 -12.30
C SER A 18 -9.09 -11.51 -12.59
N TRP A 19 -8.29 -12.57 -12.47
CA TRP A 19 -8.75 -13.96 -12.67
C TRP A 19 -9.38 -14.60 -11.43
N ARG A 20 -9.44 -13.91 -10.29
CA ARG A 20 -10.04 -14.45 -9.07
C ARG A 20 -11.56 -14.50 -9.20
N GLU A 21 -12.17 -15.58 -8.71
CA GLU A 21 -13.64 -15.79 -8.73
C GLU A 21 -14.41 -14.71 -7.95
N ASP A 22 -13.75 -14.03 -7.01
CA ASP A 22 -14.30 -12.91 -6.23
C ASP A 22 -14.34 -11.57 -7.02
N GLY A 23 -13.95 -11.57 -8.30
CA GLY A 23 -13.93 -10.38 -9.15
C GLY A 23 -12.64 -9.56 -9.04
N GLY A 24 -11.70 -9.93 -8.17
CA GLY A 24 -10.45 -9.21 -7.96
C GLY A 24 -10.64 -7.79 -7.41
N ILE A 25 -9.58 -6.99 -7.44
CA ILE A 25 -9.64 -5.56 -7.11
C ILE A 25 -9.41 -4.75 -8.39
N LEU A 26 -10.29 -3.80 -8.68
CA LEU A 26 -10.10 -2.89 -9.80
C LEU A 26 -8.89 -1.98 -9.53
N ALA A 27 -8.13 -1.70 -10.58
CA ALA A 27 -6.93 -0.87 -10.46
C ALA A 27 -7.28 0.52 -9.93
N THR A 28 -8.44 1.07 -10.32
CA THR A 28 -8.96 2.34 -9.84
C THR A 28 -9.13 2.36 -8.33
N ASP A 29 -9.72 1.31 -7.76
CA ASP A 29 -10.00 1.21 -6.33
C ASP A 29 -8.71 1.00 -5.56
N LEU A 30 -7.82 0.12 -6.04
CA LEU A 30 -6.51 -0.10 -5.44
C LEU A 30 -5.69 1.21 -5.39
N ILE A 31 -5.68 1.96 -6.48
CA ILE A 31 -4.95 3.22 -6.58
C ILE A 31 -5.56 4.28 -5.64
N GLN A 32 -6.89 4.39 -5.60
CA GLN A 32 -7.57 5.37 -4.74
C GLN A 32 -7.34 5.05 -3.26
N ASP A 33 -7.56 3.81 -2.84
CA ASP A 33 -7.34 3.37 -1.46
C ASP A 33 -5.86 3.57 -1.05
N THR A 34 -4.92 3.30 -1.97
CA THR A 34 -3.49 3.57 -1.74
C THR A 34 -3.23 5.06 -1.55
N GLN A 35 -3.82 5.91 -2.40
CA GLN A 35 -3.67 7.36 -2.32
C GLN A 35 -4.14 7.89 -0.96
N ASP A 36 -5.28 7.40 -0.48
CA ASP A 36 -5.85 7.82 0.79
C ASP A 36 -4.92 7.46 1.96
N TYR A 37 -4.35 6.24 1.98
CA TYR A 37 -3.38 5.84 2.99
C TYR A 37 -2.11 6.70 2.97
N ILE A 38 -1.52 6.94 1.80
CA ILE A 38 -0.26 7.69 1.76
C ILE A 38 -0.45 9.16 2.15
N ILE A 39 -1.60 9.77 1.81
CA ILE A 39 -1.98 11.12 2.25
C ILE A 39 -2.11 11.14 3.77
N GLN A 40 -2.82 10.16 4.35
CA GLN A 40 -2.95 10.01 5.79
C GLN A 40 -1.59 9.86 6.49
N TRP A 41 -0.62 9.22 5.83
CA TRP A 41 0.75 9.01 6.35
C TRP A 41 1.73 10.14 5.97
N GLY A 42 1.23 11.27 5.47
CA GLY A 42 2.01 12.49 5.25
C GLY A 42 2.77 12.55 3.93
N LEU A 43 2.43 11.70 2.95
CA LEU A 43 2.93 11.81 1.58
C LEU A 43 1.95 12.61 0.73
N SER A 44 2.47 13.26 -0.31
CA SER A 44 1.64 13.86 -1.35
C SER A 44 1.20 12.82 -2.37
N SER A 45 0.03 13.02 -2.99
CA SER A 45 -0.55 12.09 -3.97
C SER A 45 0.32 11.92 -5.23
N ASP A 46 1.11 12.93 -5.60
CA ASP A 46 2.08 12.87 -6.70
C ASP A 46 3.14 11.78 -6.50
N ALA A 47 3.33 11.28 -5.27
CA ALA A 47 4.24 10.18 -5.00
C ALA A 47 3.86 8.89 -5.74
N LEU A 48 2.60 8.71 -6.13
CA LEU A 48 2.17 7.55 -6.94
C LEU A 48 2.66 7.60 -8.39
N ASP A 49 3.02 8.79 -8.87
CA ASP A 49 3.44 9.04 -10.25
C ASP A 49 4.95 9.29 -10.35
N LYS A 50 5.68 9.30 -9.23
CA LYS A 50 7.15 9.33 -9.18
C LYS A 50 7.71 7.95 -9.50
N GLU A 51 8.83 7.89 -10.22
CA GLU A 51 9.53 6.62 -10.36
C GLU A 51 10.06 6.14 -9.00
N TRP A 52 10.00 4.83 -8.77
CA TRP A 52 10.49 4.23 -7.52
C TRP A 52 11.94 4.61 -7.19
N ALA A 53 12.77 4.85 -8.21
CA ALA A 53 14.17 5.25 -8.05
C ALA A 53 14.35 6.65 -7.43
N PHE A 54 13.32 7.50 -7.48
CA PHE A 54 13.35 8.86 -6.93
C PHE A 54 12.65 8.99 -5.57
N LEU A 55 12.02 7.91 -5.09
CA LEU A 55 11.43 7.88 -3.75
C LEU A 55 12.50 7.56 -2.72
N SER A 56 12.47 8.23 -1.57
CA SER A 56 13.25 7.82 -0.42
C SER A 56 12.83 6.42 0.04
N GLY A 57 13.71 5.71 0.75
CA GLY A 57 13.40 4.37 1.28
C GLY A 57 12.12 4.35 2.12
N GLY A 58 11.91 5.37 2.98
CA GLY A 58 10.71 5.48 3.81
C GLY A 58 9.44 5.86 3.04
N GLU A 59 9.54 6.64 1.96
CA GLU A 59 8.38 6.88 1.07
C GLU A 59 8.01 5.61 0.31
N ALA A 60 8.98 4.96 -0.33
CA ALA A 60 8.76 3.72 -1.06
C ALA A 60 8.15 2.64 -0.16
N GLN A 61 8.64 2.52 1.07
CA GLN A 61 8.10 1.59 2.03
C GLN A 61 6.65 1.92 2.41
N ARG A 62 6.33 3.16 2.76
CA ARG A 62 4.96 3.58 3.06
C ARG A 62 4.03 3.27 1.89
N ILE A 63 4.45 3.56 0.66
CA ILE A 63 3.64 3.25 -0.53
C ILE A 63 3.42 1.73 -0.69
N ILE A 64 4.44 0.89 -0.46
CA ILE A 64 4.31 -0.58 -0.49
C ILE A 64 3.32 -1.06 0.57
N VAL A 65 3.39 -0.52 1.79
CA VAL A 65 2.44 -0.88 2.86
C VAL A 65 1.02 -0.44 2.50
N ALA A 66 0.85 0.76 1.95
CA ALA A 66 -0.45 1.27 1.50
C ALA A 66 -1.05 0.37 0.42
N LEU A 67 -0.27 -0.02 -0.58
CA LEU A 67 -0.67 -0.96 -1.62
C LEU A 67 -1.06 -2.33 -1.04
N ALA A 68 -0.29 -2.82 -0.06
CA ALA A 68 -0.58 -4.07 0.61
C ALA A 68 -1.93 -4.01 1.35
N LEU A 69 -2.22 -2.94 2.09
CA LEU A 69 -3.50 -2.76 2.77
C LEU A 69 -4.67 -2.56 1.80
N ALA A 70 -4.49 -1.68 0.82
CA ALA A 70 -5.47 -1.37 -0.23
C ALA A 70 -5.83 -2.62 -1.06
N SER A 71 -4.92 -3.59 -1.17
CA SER A 71 -5.19 -4.87 -1.85
C SER A 71 -6.18 -5.79 -1.11
N ARG A 72 -6.68 -5.37 0.06
CA ARG A 72 -7.60 -6.12 0.94
C ARG A 72 -7.17 -7.57 1.15
N PRO A 73 -5.93 -7.81 1.63
CA PRO A 73 -5.41 -9.16 1.76
C PRO A 73 -6.10 -9.90 2.91
N SER A 74 -6.41 -11.18 2.70
CA SER A 74 -6.88 -12.06 3.78
C SER A 74 -5.77 -12.38 4.79
N ILE A 75 -4.50 -12.32 4.35
CA ILE A 75 -3.32 -12.54 5.18
C ILE A 75 -2.28 -11.49 4.80
N LEU A 76 -1.77 -10.76 5.80
CA LEU A 76 -0.71 -9.77 5.65
C LEU A 76 0.52 -10.24 6.43
N LEU A 77 1.66 -10.38 5.76
CA LEU A 77 2.93 -10.78 6.37
C LEU A 77 3.91 -9.61 6.27
N PHE A 78 4.48 -9.21 7.41
CA PHE A 78 5.57 -8.24 7.49
C PHE A 78 6.84 -8.94 7.95
N ASP A 79 7.93 -8.76 7.21
CA ASP A 79 9.28 -9.14 7.64
C ASP A 79 10.03 -7.87 8.06
N GLU A 80 10.27 -7.70 9.37
CA GLU A 80 10.94 -6.58 10.09
C GLU A 80 11.02 -5.21 9.37
N SER A 81 9.96 -4.82 8.66
CA SER A 81 10.08 -3.79 7.63
C SER A 81 10.12 -2.40 8.23
N THR A 82 9.56 -2.20 9.42
CA THR A 82 9.39 -0.87 10.05
C THR A 82 10.67 -0.22 10.56
N SER A 83 11.83 -0.85 10.38
CA SER A 83 13.14 -0.33 10.82
C SER A 83 13.59 0.92 10.06
N ALA A 84 13.12 1.12 8.82
CA ALA A 84 13.48 2.27 7.97
C ALA A 84 12.48 3.45 8.04
N LEU A 85 11.43 3.35 8.85
CA LEU A 85 10.46 4.43 9.05
C LEU A 85 10.85 5.28 10.26
N ASP A 86 10.62 6.61 10.17
CA ASP A 86 10.68 7.47 11.34
C ASP A 86 9.58 7.10 12.36
N THR A 87 9.78 7.48 13.62
CA THR A 87 8.91 7.07 14.73
C THR A 87 7.44 7.44 14.52
N GLN A 88 7.13 8.58 13.90
CA GLN A 88 5.74 8.99 13.68
C GLN A 88 5.09 8.16 12.57
N SER A 89 5.80 7.96 11.45
CA SER A 89 5.34 7.10 10.35
C SER A 89 5.11 5.66 10.80
N LYS A 90 5.98 5.13 11.67
CA LYS A 90 5.83 3.78 12.22
C LYS A 90 4.53 3.63 13.01
N ILE A 91 4.20 4.61 13.87
CA ILE A 91 2.96 4.60 14.66
C ILE A 91 1.74 4.65 13.74
N ALA A 92 1.74 5.52 12.72
CA ALA A 92 0.63 5.65 11.78
C ALA A 92 0.37 4.33 11.03
N VAL A 93 1.43 3.68 10.53
CA VAL A 93 1.33 2.37 9.87
C VAL A 93 0.79 1.30 10.83
N GLU A 94 1.29 1.24 12.06
CA GLU A 94 0.81 0.26 13.05
C GLU A 94 -0.67 0.45 13.40
N ILE A 95 -1.15 1.69 13.49
CA ILE A 95 -2.57 1.98 13.74
C ILE A 95 -3.41 1.51 12.56
N SER A 96 -3.05 1.87 11.32
CA SER A 96 -3.81 1.47 10.12
C SER A 96 -3.88 -0.05 9.95
N VAL A 97 -2.77 -0.77 10.23
CA VAL A 97 -2.75 -2.24 10.20
C VAL A 97 -3.69 -2.82 11.28
N LYS A 98 -3.67 -2.27 12.50
CA LYS A 98 -4.57 -2.73 13.57
C LYS A 98 -6.03 -2.50 13.22
N GLU A 99 -6.38 -1.32 12.72
CA GLU A 99 -7.73 -0.99 12.28
C GLU A 99 -8.21 -1.94 11.18
N TYR A 100 -7.38 -2.19 10.16
CA TYR A 100 -7.69 -3.17 9.11
C TYR A 100 -7.97 -4.56 9.68
N ILE A 101 -7.15 -5.05 10.63
CA ILE A 101 -7.37 -6.34 11.28
C ILE A 101 -8.69 -6.35 12.09
N TYR A 102 -9.00 -5.27 12.82
CA TYR A 102 -10.23 -5.18 13.60
C TYR A 102 -11.48 -5.23 12.71
N GLN A 103 -11.48 -4.51 11.59
CA GLN A 103 -12.61 -4.50 10.65
C GLN A 103 -12.82 -5.86 9.96
N ASN A 104 -11.76 -6.64 9.79
CA ASN A 104 -11.80 -7.95 9.12
C ASN A 104 -11.90 -9.15 10.09
N LYS A 105 -11.95 -8.95 11.41
CA LYS A 105 -12.11 -10.01 12.43
C LYS A 105 -13.56 -10.41 12.72
N GLY A 106 -14.54 -9.82 12.03
CA GLY A 106 -15.96 -10.07 12.22
C GLY A 106 -16.59 -11.15 11.32
N GLY A 107 -15.80 -11.97 10.64
CA GLY A 107 -16.25 -13.04 9.72
C GLY A 107 -15.95 -14.44 10.24
#